data_AF-A0A0D5ZKM6-F1
#
_entry.id   AF-A0A0D5ZKM6-F1
#
_cell.length_a   1.000
_cell.length_b   1.000
_cell.length_c   1.000
_cell.angle_alpha   90.00
_cell.angle_beta   90.00
_cell.angle_gamma   90.00
#
_symmetry.space_group_name_H-M   'P 1'
#
loop_
_entity.id
_entity.type
_entity.pdbx_description
1 polymer ?
#
loop_
_entity_poly.entity_id
_entity_poly.type
_entity_poly.pdbx_seq_one_letter_code
_entity_poly.pdbx_strand_id
1 'polypeptide(L)'
;MDNNYTPYIETTRGLFGVKKELRKEIKGTKEMLENHSGKEVLASLRHVDIVYGRGSKEFKAVSDLNLNIYRGEVLGLVGESGSGKSTTGKALVGLIPYRFGEIKLLNQVLPKKLKRGLKFGKALQDYKKIENFMVNKVQMIFQDPANSLNPHVNVETIVSEGLNNIKASKEIYLYNYDQEVQKEVFELINEVDSSFLTKEYVELLDSKIADNSALAFEALYVELLSKLSNDSLFEKAREKLLLAKEERERLNTLSENQCKKILVREILKSVGLDESVLRRYPLEFSGGQQQRIGISRAVVLRPQLLVADEPISALDVSIQAQVVNIFNDLKDKYNLTILFIAHDLRMVEYISDRIAVMNKGTLLEIGSTEEIVHNPLHPYTRSLLDAVPSIDSDKGSLIKGIYDPSIHGYDENHQPEWVKINDNHFVLGTPEEVEKWKEGNK
;
A
#
# COMPACT_ATOMS: atom_id res chain seq x y z
N MET A 1 34.31 -5.48 -20.84
CA MET A 1 34.53 -5.21 -19.40
C MET A 1 34.04 -3.79 -19.15
N ASP A 2 32.73 -3.61 -18.94
CA ASP A 2 32.18 -2.30 -18.61
C ASP A 2 32.31 -2.03 -17.12
N ASN A 3 33.38 -1.30 -16.80
CA ASN A 3 33.79 -0.90 -15.45
C ASN A 3 33.09 0.38 -15.01
N ASN A 4 31.85 0.27 -14.55
CA ASN A 4 31.30 1.15 -13.52
C ASN A 4 30.15 0.45 -12.77
N TYR A 5 30.42 -0.78 -12.34
CA TYR A 5 29.50 -1.56 -11.54
C TYR A 5 29.75 -1.29 -10.05
N THR A 6 28.78 -0.67 -9.37
CA THR A 6 28.83 -0.49 -7.91
C THR A 6 27.95 -1.57 -7.27
N PRO A 7 28.51 -2.63 -6.66
CA PRO A 7 27.70 -3.65 -5.99
C PRO A 7 26.89 -3.05 -4.85
N TYR A 8 25.70 -3.61 -4.61
CA TYR A 8 25.03 -3.41 -3.34
C TYR A 8 25.81 -4.18 -2.26
N ILE A 9 26.36 -3.45 -1.28
CA ILE A 9 27.18 -4.02 -0.22
C ILE A 9 26.41 -3.93 1.08
N GLU A 10 26.12 -5.08 1.66
CA GLU A 10 25.55 -5.17 3.00
C GLU A 10 26.62 -5.56 4.01
N THR A 11 26.73 -4.76 5.08
CA THR A 11 27.70 -5.01 6.14
C THR A 11 26.98 -5.47 7.41
N THR A 12 27.19 -6.71 7.82
CA THR A 12 26.65 -7.27 9.06
C THR A 12 27.76 -7.43 10.09
N ARG A 13 27.57 -6.86 11.30
CA ARG A 13 28.48 -7.08 12.43
C ARG A 13 28.01 -8.29 13.24
N GLY A 14 28.85 -9.32 13.32
CA GLY A 14 28.63 -10.52 14.12
C GLY A 14 29.67 -10.68 15.24
N LEU A 15 29.52 -11.76 16.01
CA LEU A 15 30.44 -12.14 17.10
C LEU A 15 31.89 -12.37 16.62
N PHE A 16 32.06 -12.77 15.36
CA PHE A 16 33.36 -13.09 14.74
C PHE A 16 33.87 -11.99 13.80
N GLY A 17 33.36 -10.76 13.93
CA GLY A 17 33.79 -9.61 13.13
C GLY A 17 32.75 -9.12 12.12
N VAL A 18 33.22 -8.38 11.12
CA VAL A 18 32.40 -7.74 10.10
C VAL A 18 32.28 -8.67 8.89
N LYS A 19 31.07 -9.13 8.57
CA LYS A 19 30.77 -9.85 7.33
C LYS A 19 30.23 -8.86 6.31
N LYS A 20 30.82 -8.84 5.11
CA LYS A 20 30.29 -8.10 3.96
C LYS A 20 29.69 -9.10 2.96
N GLU A 21 28.42 -8.90 2.63
CA GLU A 21 27.73 -9.64 1.57
C GLU A 21 27.53 -8.67 0.40
N LEU A 22 27.88 -9.12 -0.82
CA LEU A 22 27.83 -8.30 -2.02
C LEU A 22 26.79 -8.85 -2.99
N ARG A 23 26.05 -7.95 -3.64
CA ARG A 23 25.10 -8.30 -4.69
C ARG A 23 25.25 -7.42 -5.93
N LYS A 24 25.56 -8.09 -7.05
CA LYS A 24 24.65 -8.26 -8.21
C LYS A 24 23.46 -7.31 -8.48
N GLU A 25 23.55 -6.00 -8.72
CA GLU A 25 22.44 -5.22 -9.25
C GLU A 25 22.17 -5.66 -10.70
N ILE A 26 20.94 -6.09 -10.95
CA ILE A 26 20.46 -6.48 -12.27
C ILE A 26 20.45 -5.23 -13.15
N LYS A 27 20.96 -5.33 -14.38
CA LYS A 27 20.98 -4.20 -15.32
C LYS A 27 19.55 -3.69 -15.57
N GLY A 28 19.37 -2.38 -15.67
CA GLY A 28 18.05 -1.74 -15.80
C GLY A 28 17.27 -1.55 -14.48
N THR A 29 17.73 -2.09 -13.33
CA THR A 29 17.02 -1.94 -12.04
C THR A 29 16.81 -0.48 -11.65
N LYS A 30 17.82 0.38 -11.86
CA LYS A 30 17.71 1.81 -11.55
C LYS A 30 16.64 2.49 -12.39
N GLU A 31 16.64 2.24 -13.70
CA GLU A 31 15.66 2.78 -14.64
C GLU A 31 14.24 2.28 -14.31
N MET A 32 14.07 1.00 -13.98
CA MET A 32 12.79 0.45 -13.52
C MET A 32 12.27 1.09 -12.23
N LEU A 33 13.18 1.54 -11.36
CA LEU A 33 12.85 2.24 -10.11
C LEU A 33 12.77 3.76 -10.26
N GLU A 34 13.06 4.32 -11.44
CA GLU A 34 12.91 5.74 -11.69
C GLU A 34 11.43 6.14 -11.61
N ASN A 35 11.20 7.26 -10.94
CA ASN A 35 9.84 7.73 -10.71
C ASN A 35 9.35 8.58 -11.88
N HIS A 36 8.80 7.93 -12.90
CA HIS A 36 8.20 8.60 -14.06
C HIS A 36 6.86 9.28 -13.73
N SER A 37 6.22 8.93 -12.61
CA SER A 37 4.92 9.49 -12.19
C SER A 37 5.03 10.82 -11.45
N GLY A 38 6.22 11.20 -10.96
CA GLY A 38 6.42 12.36 -10.10
C GLY A 38 5.83 12.23 -8.69
N LYS A 39 5.21 11.10 -8.33
CA LYS A 39 4.62 10.86 -7.00
C LYS A 39 5.68 10.52 -5.95
N GLU A 40 5.54 10.99 -4.71
CA GLU A 40 6.49 10.66 -3.64
C GLU A 40 6.58 9.14 -3.39
N VAL A 41 7.79 8.61 -3.18
CA VAL A 41 7.98 7.21 -2.78
C VAL A 41 7.58 7.05 -1.31
N LEU A 42 6.50 6.31 -1.05
CA LEU A 42 6.04 6.02 0.30
C LEU A 42 6.74 4.81 0.90
N ALA A 43 6.95 3.75 0.12
CA ALA A 43 7.72 2.57 0.55
C ALA A 43 8.70 2.14 -0.54
N SER A 44 9.90 1.73 -0.15
CA SER A 44 10.92 1.22 -1.06
C SER A 44 11.56 -0.05 -0.53
N LEU A 45 11.66 -1.07 -1.37
CA LEU A 45 12.40 -2.29 -1.13
C LEU A 45 13.62 -2.29 -2.04
N ARG A 46 14.81 -2.56 -1.48
CA ARG A 46 16.08 -2.66 -2.23
C ARG A 46 16.77 -3.97 -1.89
N HIS A 47 16.94 -4.82 -2.91
CA HIS A 47 17.56 -6.13 -2.80
C HIS A 47 16.98 -7.04 -1.70
N VAL A 48 15.67 -6.95 -1.46
CA VAL A 48 15.07 -7.63 -0.30
C VAL A 48 15.00 -9.13 -0.51
N ASP A 49 15.62 -9.87 0.41
CA ASP A 49 15.46 -11.32 0.52
C ASP A 49 14.64 -11.69 1.75
N ILE A 50 13.65 -12.56 1.57
CA ILE A 50 12.86 -13.11 2.68
C ILE A 50 12.99 -14.62 2.67
N VAL A 51 13.44 -15.14 3.81
CA VAL A 51 13.88 -16.52 3.95
C VAL A 51 13.24 -17.16 5.18
N TYR A 52 12.63 -18.32 4.99
CA TYR A 52 12.08 -19.16 6.05
C TYR A 52 13.00 -20.31 6.39
N GLY A 53 12.83 -20.87 7.59
CA GLY A 53 13.64 -21.98 8.08
C GLY A 53 15.06 -21.58 8.49
N ARG A 54 15.90 -22.58 8.72
CA ARG A 54 17.32 -22.43 9.08
C ARG A 54 18.10 -23.64 8.57
N GLY A 55 19.38 -23.44 8.27
CA GLY A 55 20.30 -24.52 7.89
C GLY A 55 19.85 -25.20 6.61
N SER A 56 19.86 -26.54 6.59
CA SER A 56 19.49 -27.33 5.40
C SER A 56 18.01 -27.26 5.00
N LYS A 57 17.13 -26.72 5.86
CA LYS A 57 15.69 -26.51 5.59
C LYS A 57 15.37 -25.06 5.23
N GLU A 58 16.38 -24.30 4.82
CA GLU A 58 16.22 -22.90 4.43
C GLU A 58 15.48 -22.80 3.09
N PHE A 59 14.42 -21.99 3.05
CA PHE A 59 13.63 -21.74 1.85
C PHE A 59 13.56 -20.24 1.59
N LYS A 60 14.06 -19.81 0.42
CA LYS A 60 14.02 -18.42 -0.02
C LYS A 60 12.67 -18.15 -0.69
N ALA A 61 11.78 -17.48 0.02
CA ALA A 61 10.44 -17.18 -0.46
C ALA A 61 10.37 -15.91 -1.33
N VAL A 62 11.29 -14.96 -1.09
CA VAL A 62 11.46 -13.75 -1.91
C VAL A 62 12.95 -13.55 -2.15
N SER A 63 13.30 -13.26 -3.40
CA SER A 63 14.68 -13.13 -3.87
C SER A 63 14.88 -11.82 -4.60
N ASP A 64 15.79 -11.01 -4.07
CA ASP A 64 16.26 -9.77 -4.67
C ASP A 64 15.16 -8.79 -5.09
N LEU A 65 14.15 -8.62 -4.22
CA LEU A 65 13.02 -7.77 -4.52
C LEU A 65 13.42 -6.29 -4.47
N ASN A 66 13.24 -5.64 -5.61
CA ASN A 66 13.38 -4.20 -5.80
C ASN A 66 12.04 -3.63 -6.22
N LEU A 67 11.47 -2.73 -5.42
CA LEU A 67 10.11 -2.22 -5.64
C LEU A 67 9.92 -0.85 -5.00
N ASN A 68 9.15 0.02 -5.66
CA ASN A 68 8.64 1.27 -5.09
C ASN A 68 7.12 1.23 -5.01
N ILE A 69 6.59 1.72 -3.88
CA ILE A 69 5.18 2.04 -3.68
C ILE A 69 5.09 3.56 -3.49
N TYR A 70 4.37 4.24 -4.37
CA TYR A 70 4.18 5.69 -4.39
C TYR A 70 2.96 6.11 -3.59
N ARG A 71 3.00 7.31 -3.00
CA ARG A 71 1.89 7.85 -2.20
C ARG A 71 0.62 7.99 -3.04
N GLY A 72 -0.50 7.56 -2.47
CA GLY A 72 -1.85 7.63 -3.07
C GLY A 72 -2.07 6.64 -4.21
N GLU A 73 -1.13 5.72 -4.46
CA GLU A 73 -1.31 4.68 -5.47
C GLU A 73 -1.87 3.38 -4.87
N VAL A 74 -2.56 2.62 -5.72
CA VAL A 74 -2.82 1.20 -5.51
C VAL A 74 -1.85 0.42 -6.38
N LEU A 75 -0.91 -0.27 -5.75
CA LEU A 75 -0.03 -1.22 -6.40
C LEU A 75 -0.59 -2.64 -6.26
N GLY A 76 -1.01 -3.22 -7.37
CA GLY A 76 -1.38 -4.62 -7.47
C GLY A 76 -0.14 -5.52 -7.47
N LEU A 77 -0.05 -6.47 -6.54
CA LEU A 77 0.97 -7.52 -6.55
C LEU A 77 0.33 -8.86 -6.86
N VAL A 78 0.65 -9.43 -8.02
CA VAL A 78 -0.06 -10.58 -8.60
C VAL A 78 0.84 -11.76 -8.90
N GLY A 79 0.23 -12.95 -8.99
CA GLY A 79 0.91 -14.22 -9.25
C GLY A 79 0.19 -15.38 -8.58
N GLU A 80 0.62 -16.60 -8.89
CA GLU A 80 0.06 -17.84 -8.36
C GLU A 80 0.28 -17.97 -6.84
N SER A 81 -0.45 -18.91 -6.23
CA SER A 81 -0.24 -19.28 -4.83
C SER A 81 1.22 -19.70 -4.61
N GLY A 82 1.84 -19.20 -3.52
CA GLY A 82 3.24 -19.49 -3.20
C GLY A 82 4.28 -18.66 -3.97
N SER A 83 3.88 -17.69 -4.80
CA SER A 83 4.84 -16.83 -5.52
C SER A 83 5.60 -15.82 -4.66
N GLY A 84 5.23 -15.65 -3.39
CA GLY A 84 5.91 -14.78 -2.42
C GLY A 84 5.17 -13.47 -2.08
N LYS A 85 3.99 -13.22 -2.66
CA LYS A 85 3.21 -11.98 -2.46
C LYS A 85 2.85 -11.69 -1.00
N SER A 86 2.18 -12.63 -0.33
CA SER A 86 1.83 -12.51 1.09
C SER A 86 3.05 -12.41 1.99
N THR A 87 4.17 -13.04 1.60
CA THR A 87 5.45 -12.92 2.31
C THR A 87 6.00 -11.49 2.20
N THR A 88 5.97 -10.88 1.01
CA THR A 88 6.33 -9.47 0.79
C THR A 88 5.46 -8.53 1.62
N GLY A 89 4.13 -8.69 1.58
CA GLY A 89 3.20 -7.89 2.37
C GLY A 89 3.46 -8.00 3.88
N LYS A 90 3.64 -9.22 4.39
CA LYS A 90 3.94 -9.47 5.81
C LYS A 90 5.29 -8.90 6.26
N ALA A 91 6.30 -8.86 5.37
CA ALA A 91 7.58 -8.23 5.68
C ALA A 91 7.46 -6.70 5.73
N LEU A 92 6.68 -6.09 4.82
CA LEU A 92 6.40 -4.65 4.80
C LEU A 92 5.73 -4.18 6.11
N VAL A 93 4.81 -4.97 6.65
CA VAL A 93 4.15 -4.65 7.94
C VAL A 93 4.94 -5.13 9.18
N GLY A 94 6.14 -5.66 9.00
CA GLY A 94 7.02 -6.08 10.10
C GLY A 94 6.61 -7.38 10.82
N LEU A 95 5.69 -8.15 10.26
CA LEU A 95 5.26 -9.46 10.80
C LEU A 95 6.28 -10.56 10.51
N ILE A 96 7.05 -10.43 9.44
CA ILE A 96 8.07 -11.42 9.03
C ILE A 96 9.41 -10.72 8.81
N PRO A 97 10.52 -11.27 9.32
CA PRO A 97 11.85 -10.68 9.11
C PRO A 97 12.31 -10.85 7.66
N TYR A 98 13.08 -9.88 7.18
CA TYR A 98 13.85 -10.00 5.94
C TYR A 98 15.34 -10.19 6.28
N ARG A 99 16.07 -10.90 5.42
CA ARG A 99 17.45 -11.35 5.68
C ARG A 99 18.49 -10.41 5.07
N PHE A 100 18.30 -10.02 3.81
CA PHE A 100 19.20 -9.17 3.03
C PHE A 100 18.43 -7.99 2.44
N GLY A 101 19.14 -6.90 2.15
CA GLY A 101 18.56 -5.70 1.54
C GLY A 101 18.08 -4.69 2.56
N GLU A 102 17.24 -3.76 2.11
CA GLU A 102 16.64 -2.70 2.90
C GLU A 102 15.15 -2.54 2.57
N ILE A 103 14.33 -2.39 3.61
CA ILE A 103 12.94 -1.92 3.49
C ILE A 103 12.88 -0.55 4.17
N LYS A 104 12.48 0.47 3.41
CA LYS A 104 12.24 1.82 3.91
C LYS A 104 10.77 2.17 3.73
N LEU A 105 10.17 2.74 4.77
CA LEU A 105 8.81 3.24 4.78
C LEU A 105 8.84 4.68 5.27
N LEU A 106 8.29 5.61 4.47
CA LEU A 106 8.42 7.05 4.69
C LEU A 106 9.90 7.41 4.88
N ASN A 107 10.24 8.05 5.99
CA ASN A 107 11.59 8.44 6.33
C ASN A 107 12.33 7.41 7.20
N GLN A 108 11.77 6.22 7.40
CA GLN A 108 12.27 5.22 8.34
C GLN A 108 12.68 3.91 7.66
N VAL A 109 13.92 3.49 7.91
CA VAL A 109 14.38 2.14 7.55
C VAL A 109 13.87 1.14 8.59
N LEU A 110 13.15 0.12 8.13
CA LEU A 110 12.59 -0.92 9.00
C LEU A 110 13.70 -1.87 9.47
N PRO A 111 13.69 -2.31 10.74
CA PRO A 111 14.67 -3.26 11.21
C PRO A 111 14.46 -4.63 10.54
N LYS A 112 15.55 -5.29 10.15
CA LYS A 112 15.55 -6.66 9.61
C LYS A 112 14.76 -7.68 10.44
N LYS A 113 14.78 -7.49 11.76
CA LYS A 113 14.07 -8.33 12.71
C LYS A 113 13.52 -7.52 13.87
N LEU A 114 12.20 -7.41 13.94
CA LEU A 114 11.49 -7.01 15.16
C LEU A 114 11.53 -8.16 16.17
N LYS A 115 12.58 -8.24 16.99
CA LYS A 115 12.65 -9.23 18.08
C LYS A 115 11.64 -8.87 19.17
N ARG A 116 10.60 -9.69 19.37
CA ARG A 116 9.79 -9.67 20.61
C ARG A 116 10.59 -10.32 21.76
N GLY A 117 10.50 -9.77 22.97
CA GLY A 117 11.20 -10.29 24.16
C GLY A 117 11.51 -9.21 25.20
N LEU A 118 12.09 -9.61 26.34
CA LEU A 118 12.54 -8.67 27.39
C LEU A 118 13.61 -7.72 26.82
N LYS A 119 13.34 -6.42 26.93
CA LYS A 119 14.26 -5.34 26.54
C LYS A 119 14.31 -4.31 27.66
N PHE A 120 15.47 -3.69 27.84
CA PHE A 120 15.67 -2.66 28.85
C PHE A 120 16.38 -1.44 28.25
N GLY A 121 16.22 -0.29 28.90
CA GLY A 121 16.86 0.96 28.52
C GLY A 121 16.58 1.37 27.07
N LYS A 122 17.63 1.81 26.36
CA LYS A 122 17.56 2.32 24.99
C LYS A 122 16.93 1.32 24.00
N ALA A 123 17.23 0.03 24.14
CA ALA A 123 16.69 -1.01 23.26
C ALA A 123 15.16 -1.16 23.37
N LEU A 124 14.58 -0.92 24.56
CA LEU A 124 13.14 -0.92 24.75
C LEU A 124 12.51 0.34 24.12
N GLN A 125 13.14 1.49 24.30
CA GLN A 125 12.67 2.76 23.72
C GLN A 125 12.67 2.70 22.19
N ASP A 126 13.75 2.23 21.58
CA ASP A 126 13.87 2.12 20.12
C ASP A 126 12.84 1.12 19.55
N TYR A 127 12.60 0.00 20.25
CA TYR A 127 11.55 -0.93 19.87
C TYR A 127 10.16 -0.29 19.92
N LYS A 128 9.81 0.39 21.02
CA LYS A 128 8.51 1.06 21.17
C LYS A 128 8.32 2.15 20.11
N LYS A 129 9.37 2.89 19.75
CA LYS A 129 9.31 3.89 18.67
C LYS A 129 8.95 3.26 17.33
N ILE A 130 9.62 2.16 16.96
CA ILE A 130 9.34 1.44 15.71
C ILE A 130 7.94 0.81 15.78
N GLU A 131 7.57 0.18 16.90
CA GLU A 131 6.25 -0.42 17.09
C GLU A 131 5.13 0.61 16.94
N ASN A 132 5.24 1.75 17.62
CA ASN A 132 4.28 2.86 17.49
C ASN A 132 4.24 3.41 16.05
N PHE A 133 5.39 3.57 15.41
CA PHE A 133 5.45 3.98 14.01
C PHE A 133 4.69 2.99 13.10
N MET A 134 4.95 1.69 13.25
CA MET A 134 4.29 0.66 12.45
C MET A 134 2.78 0.64 12.68
N VAL A 135 2.34 0.64 13.95
CA VAL A 135 0.91 0.60 14.30
C VAL A 135 0.16 1.82 13.77
N ASN A 136 0.78 3.01 13.77
CA ASN A 136 0.13 4.23 13.30
C ASN A 136 0.16 4.40 11.78
N LYS A 137 1.21 3.92 11.11
CA LYS A 137 1.45 4.22 9.68
C LYS A 137 1.08 3.08 8.75
N VAL A 138 0.98 1.86 9.24
CA VAL A 138 0.74 0.67 8.41
C VAL A 138 -0.35 -0.20 9.00
N GLN A 139 -1.28 -0.63 8.17
CA GLN A 139 -2.30 -1.59 8.55
C GLN A 139 -2.38 -2.72 7.52
N MET A 140 -2.89 -3.87 7.96
CA MET A 140 -3.01 -5.05 7.11
C MET A 140 -4.41 -5.63 7.20
N ILE A 141 -4.96 -5.99 6.04
CA ILE A 141 -6.15 -6.83 5.91
C ILE A 141 -5.66 -8.23 5.52
N PHE A 142 -6.04 -9.22 6.31
CA PHE A 142 -5.63 -10.60 6.11
C PHE A 142 -6.60 -11.33 5.16
N GLN A 143 -6.09 -12.37 4.51
CA GLN A 143 -6.81 -13.21 3.54
C GLN A 143 -8.10 -13.81 4.09
N ASP A 144 -8.10 -14.19 5.37
CA ASP A 144 -9.28 -14.76 6.04
C ASP A 144 -9.78 -13.79 7.13
N PRO A 145 -10.88 -13.06 6.88
CA PRO A 145 -11.43 -12.14 7.87
C PRO A 145 -11.91 -12.88 9.12
N ALA A 146 -12.52 -14.06 8.98
CA ALA A 146 -13.10 -14.81 10.10
C ALA A 146 -12.01 -15.20 11.12
N ASN A 147 -10.84 -15.63 10.64
CA ASN A 147 -9.70 -15.95 11.49
C ASN A 147 -8.99 -14.72 12.07
N SER A 148 -9.20 -13.54 11.47
CA SER A 148 -8.58 -12.29 11.94
C SER A 148 -9.42 -11.55 12.98
N LEU A 149 -10.72 -11.82 13.08
CA LEU A 149 -11.65 -11.16 13.99
C LEU A 149 -11.82 -12.00 15.27
N ASN A 150 -11.85 -11.34 16.44
CA ASN A 150 -12.12 -12.04 17.69
C ASN A 150 -13.63 -12.34 17.82
N PRO A 151 -14.07 -13.61 17.82
CA PRO A 151 -15.49 -13.96 17.78
C PRO A 151 -16.23 -13.67 19.10
N HIS A 152 -15.51 -13.40 20.19
CA HIS A 152 -16.07 -13.20 21.53
C HIS A 152 -16.32 -11.74 21.89
N VAL A 153 -16.06 -10.81 20.96
CA VAL A 153 -16.28 -9.36 21.16
C VAL A 153 -17.15 -8.81 20.04
N ASN A 154 -17.88 -7.74 20.34
CA ASN A 154 -18.79 -7.12 19.38
C ASN A 154 -18.04 -6.25 18.33
N VAL A 155 -18.75 -5.93 17.24
CA VAL A 155 -18.20 -5.14 16.13
C VAL A 155 -17.64 -3.79 16.58
N GLU A 156 -18.33 -3.07 17.48
CA GLU A 156 -17.83 -1.78 18.00
C GLU A 156 -16.45 -1.94 18.66
N THR A 157 -16.27 -2.99 19.45
CA THR A 157 -15.00 -3.27 20.14
C THR A 157 -13.91 -3.65 19.14
N ILE A 158 -14.24 -4.48 18.15
CA ILE A 158 -13.31 -4.92 17.10
C ILE A 158 -12.80 -3.74 16.29
N VAL A 159 -13.71 -2.91 15.77
CA VAL A 159 -13.34 -1.78 14.91
C VAL A 159 -12.58 -0.73 15.73
N SER A 160 -12.95 -0.53 16.99
CA SER A 160 -12.28 0.44 17.86
C SER A 160 -10.99 -0.04 18.53
N GLU A 161 -10.59 -1.31 18.36
CA GLU A 161 -9.43 -1.91 19.02
C GLU A 161 -8.16 -1.08 18.78
N GLY A 162 -7.87 -0.76 17.52
CA GLY A 162 -6.73 0.06 17.13
C GLY A 162 -6.75 1.43 17.79
N LEU A 163 -7.90 2.11 17.75
CA LEU A 163 -8.09 3.45 18.34
C LEU A 163 -7.83 3.44 19.85
N ASN A 164 -8.28 2.39 20.56
CA ASN A 164 -8.05 2.26 22.01
C ASN A 164 -6.57 2.04 22.33
N ASN A 165 -5.85 1.33 21.47
CA ASN A 165 -4.43 1.03 21.68
C ASN A 165 -3.55 2.28 21.54
N ILE A 166 -3.85 3.14 20.56
CA ILE A 166 -3.04 4.34 20.29
C ILE A 166 -3.53 5.60 21.00
N LYS A 167 -4.80 5.64 21.44
CA LYS A 167 -5.44 6.80 22.08
C LYS A 167 -5.33 8.10 21.27
N ALA A 168 -5.58 7.99 19.96
CA ALA A 168 -5.48 9.08 18.98
C ALA A 168 -6.81 9.34 18.23
N SER A 169 -7.94 8.87 18.77
CA SER A 169 -9.27 9.00 18.18
C SER A 169 -9.65 10.46 17.96
N LYS A 170 -9.37 11.33 18.94
CA LYS A 170 -9.64 12.76 18.77
C LYS A 170 -8.79 13.36 17.67
N GLU A 171 -7.49 13.05 17.63
CA GLU A 171 -6.58 13.54 16.61
C GLU A 171 -7.00 13.11 15.20
N ILE A 172 -7.33 11.82 15.02
CA ILE A 172 -7.83 11.28 13.74
C ILE A 172 -9.15 11.95 13.33
N TYR A 173 -10.07 12.14 14.26
CA TYR A 173 -11.36 12.76 13.97
C TYR A 173 -11.20 14.20 13.49
N LEU A 174 -10.38 14.97 14.21
CA LEU A 174 -10.08 16.34 13.86
C LEU A 174 -9.33 16.46 12.52
N TYR A 175 -8.37 15.57 12.27
CA TYR A 175 -7.68 15.49 10.97
C TYR A 175 -8.66 15.25 9.82
N ASN A 176 -9.62 14.33 9.96
CA ASN A 176 -10.61 14.07 8.90
C ASN A 176 -11.44 15.32 8.60
N TYR A 177 -11.87 16.02 9.65
CA TYR A 177 -12.63 17.26 9.49
C TYR A 177 -11.79 18.34 8.79
N ASP A 178 -10.53 18.50 9.19
CA ASP A 178 -9.62 19.49 8.61
C ASP A 178 -9.34 19.20 7.11
N GLN A 179 -9.23 17.92 6.72
CA GLN A 179 -9.09 17.48 5.33
C GLN A 179 -10.36 17.75 4.49
N GLU A 180 -11.54 17.49 5.03
CA GLU A 180 -12.81 17.77 4.35
C GLU A 180 -12.97 19.29 4.12
N VAL A 181 -12.69 20.10 5.14
CA VAL A 181 -12.71 21.56 5.03
C VAL A 181 -11.71 22.06 3.99
N GLN A 182 -10.48 21.55 4.01
CA GLN A 182 -9.45 21.91 3.04
C GLN A 182 -9.93 21.65 1.62
N LYS A 183 -10.47 20.46 1.35
CA LYS A 183 -10.98 20.08 0.02
C LYS A 183 -12.06 21.04 -0.46
N GLU A 184 -13.08 21.27 0.36
CA GLU A 184 -14.21 22.17 0.01
C GLU A 184 -13.75 23.61 -0.22
N VAL A 185 -12.82 24.11 0.60
CA VAL A 185 -12.27 25.47 0.46
C VAL A 185 -11.40 25.57 -0.78
N PHE A 186 -10.61 24.54 -1.11
CA PHE A 186 -9.78 24.51 -2.31
C PHE A 186 -10.61 24.48 -3.59
N GLU A 187 -11.71 23.72 -3.61
CA GLU A 187 -12.68 23.73 -4.71
C GLU A 187 -13.22 25.15 -4.94
N LEU A 188 -13.69 25.82 -3.88
CA LEU A 188 -14.19 27.20 -3.96
C LEU A 188 -13.13 28.23 -4.41
N ILE A 189 -11.88 28.05 -4.00
CA ILE A 189 -10.78 28.93 -4.45
C ILE A 189 -10.49 28.69 -5.94
N ASN A 190 -10.41 27.43 -6.36
CA ASN A 190 -10.08 27.06 -7.74
C ASN A 190 -11.17 27.44 -8.75
N GLU A 191 -12.45 27.48 -8.33
CA GLU A 191 -13.55 28.01 -9.15
C GLU A 191 -13.34 29.49 -9.53
N VAL A 192 -12.59 30.22 -8.70
CA VAL A 192 -12.41 31.66 -8.81
C VAL A 192 -11.05 31.99 -9.42
N ASP A 193 -9.97 31.45 -8.86
CA ASP A 193 -8.60 31.59 -9.35
C ASP A 193 -7.76 30.36 -9.00
N SER A 194 -7.57 29.49 -10.00
CA SER A 194 -6.74 28.29 -9.87
C SER A 194 -5.25 28.57 -9.64
N SER A 195 -4.78 29.80 -9.88
CA SER A 195 -3.37 30.18 -9.66
C SER A 195 -3.04 30.53 -8.21
N PHE A 196 -4.06 30.79 -7.39
CA PHE A 196 -3.90 31.13 -5.97
C PHE A 196 -3.26 29.99 -5.16
N LEU A 197 -3.62 28.75 -5.49
CA LEU A 197 -3.13 27.53 -4.85
C LEU A 197 -1.95 26.94 -5.63
N THR A 198 -0.80 27.62 -5.57
CA THR A 198 0.45 27.08 -6.12
C THR A 198 0.76 25.71 -5.52
N LYS A 199 1.35 24.81 -6.31
CA LYS A 199 1.73 23.45 -5.87
C LYS A 199 2.54 23.45 -4.58
N GLU A 200 3.53 24.34 -4.46
CA GLU A 200 4.39 24.46 -3.27
C GLU A 200 3.61 24.84 -2.00
N TYR A 201 2.59 25.70 -2.15
CA TYR A 201 1.72 26.09 -1.04
C TYR A 201 0.81 24.95 -0.60
N VAL A 202 0.23 24.22 -1.57
CA VAL A 202 -0.60 23.04 -1.29
C VAL A 202 0.23 21.98 -0.56
N GLU A 203 1.42 21.65 -1.06
CA GLU A 203 2.32 20.68 -0.42
C GLU A 203 2.73 21.08 1.01
N LEU A 204 3.00 22.37 1.23
CA LEU A 204 3.30 22.88 2.57
C LEU A 204 2.10 22.75 3.51
N LEU A 205 0.90 23.07 3.03
CA LEU A 205 -0.32 23.04 3.83
C LEU A 205 -0.72 21.59 4.16
N ASP A 206 -0.65 20.68 3.18
CA ASP A 206 -0.85 19.24 3.37
C ASP A 206 0.12 18.69 4.42
N SER A 207 1.40 19.08 4.34
CA SER A 207 2.41 18.67 5.31
C SER A 207 2.10 19.16 6.73
N LYS A 208 1.59 20.39 6.90
CA LYS A 208 1.21 20.92 8.22
C LYS A 208 -0.02 20.22 8.79
N ILE A 209 -1.01 19.92 7.94
CA ILE A 209 -2.23 19.22 8.37
C ILE A 209 -1.93 17.78 8.79
N ALA A 210 -1.05 17.10 8.06
CA ALA A 210 -0.68 15.71 8.32
C ALA A 210 0.23 15.52 9.55
N ASP A 211 0.85 16.59 10.09
CA ASP A 211 1.80 16.48 11.19
C ASP A 211 1.10 16.43 12.56
N ASN A 212 0.33 17.46 12.91
CA ASN A 212 -0.45 17.46 14.15
C ASN A 212 -1.61 18.47 14.11
N SER A 213 -2.61 18.23 14.97
CA SER A 213 -3.84 19.04 15.03
C SER A 213 -3.62 20.54 15.31
N ALA A 214 -2.54 20.95 15.99
CA ALA A 214 -2.32 22.37 16.28
C ALA A 214 -1.75 23.09 15.05
N LEU A 215 -0.81 22.48 14.35
CA LEU A 215 -0.28 23.01 13.09
C LEU A 215 -1.34 23.02 11.99
N ALA A 216 -2.19 21.99 11.92
CA ALA A 216 -3.34 21.97 11.02
C ALA A 216 -4.24 23.18 11.26
N PHE A 217 -4.54 23.48 12.53
CA PHE A 217 -5.40 24.60 12.90
C PHE A 217 -4.81 25.95 12.50
N GLU A 218 -3.52 26.14 12.79
CA GLU A 218 -2.79 27.36 12.43
C GLU A 218 -2.76 27.56 10.90
N ALA A 219 -2.41 26.51 10.15
CA ALA A 219 -2.30 26.59 8.69
C ALA A 219 -3.64 26.92 8.01
N LEU A 220 -4.71 26.22 8.38
CA LEU A 220 -6.03 26.38 7.76
C LEU A 220 -6.78 27.60 8.30
N TYR A 221 -6.97 27.68 9.62
CA TYR A 221 -7.93 28.62 10.20
C TYR A 221 -7.31 29.94 10.70
N VAL A 222 -5.99 30.10 10.52
CA VAL A 222 -5.27 31.36 10.80
C VAL A 222 -4.56 31.86 9.55
N GLU A 223 -3.59 31.10 9.03
CA GLU A 223 -2.75 31.53 7.90
C GLU A 223 -3.55 31.66 6.59
N LEU A 224 -4.24 30.60 6.17
CA LEU A 224 -5.05 30.61 4.93
C LEU A 224 -6.20 31.62 5.04
N LEU A 225 -6.90 31.64 6.19
CA LEU A 225 -7.98 32.60 6.43
C LEU A 225 -7.49 34.06 6.32
N SER A 226 -6.34 34.38 6.92
CA SER A 226 -5.71 35.70 6.80
C SER A 226 -5.35 36.03 5.35
N LYS A 227 -4.81 35.04 4.60
CA LYS A 227 -4.46 35.20 3.19
C LYS A 227 -5.68 35.52 2.31
N LEU A 228 -6.83 34.88 2.57
CA LEU A 228 -8.10 35.15 1.88
C LEU A 228 -8.74 36.49 2.27
N SER A 229 -8.41 37.03 3.45
CA SER A 229 -9.09 38.21 4.01
C SER A 229 -8.79 39.52 3.26
N ASN A 230 -7.80 39.54 2.37
CA ASN A 230 -7.38 40.72 1.62
C ASN A 230 -8.08 40.91 0.27
N ASP A 231 -8.90 39.93 -0.17
CA ASP A 231 -9.48 39.93 -1.50
C ASP A 231 -10.98 39.56 -1.46
N SER A 232 -11.83 40.47 -1.95
CA SER A 232 -13.28 40.25 -2.06
C SER A 232 -13.63 39.09 -3.00
N LEU A 233 -12.71 38.70 -3.88
CA LEU A 233 -12.87 37.62 -4.84
C LEU A 233 -13.14 36.27 -4.15
N PHE A 234 -12.58 36.03 -2.95
CA PHE A 234 -12.67 34.75 -2.24
C PHE A 234 -13.68 34.75 -1.08
N GLU A 235 -14.68 35.63 -1.10
CA GLU A 235 -15.62 35.80 0.01
C GLU A 235 -16.31 34.49 0.43
N LYS A 236 -16.75 33.66 -0.53
CA LYS A 236 -17.36 32.35 -0.26
C LYS A 236 -16.41 31.38 0.46
N ALA A 237 -15.17 31.29 0.00
CA ALA A 237 -14.16 30.43 0.61
C ALA A 237 -13.84 30.90 2.04
N ARG A 238 -13.76 32.23 2.24
CA ARG A 238 -13.54 32.85 3.56
C ARG A 238 -14.70 32.57 4.53
N GLU A 239 -15.94 32.77 4.11
CA GLU A 239 -17.13 32.50 4.93
C GLU A 239 -17.18 31.02 5.35
N LYS A 240 -16.94 30.11 4.40
CA LYS A 240 -16.86 28.67 4.68
C LYS A 240 -15.80 28.34 5.73
N LEU A 241 -14.61 28.94 5.61
CA LEU A 241 -13.49 28.69 6.52
C LEU A 241 -13.72 29.29 7.92
N LEU A 242 -14.42 30.42 8.04
CA LEU A 242 -14.86 31.00 9.32
C LEU A 242 -15.86 30.08 10.04
N LEU A 243 -16.90 29.63 9.34
CA LEU A 243 -17.87 28.69 9.90
C LEU A 243 -17.19 27.38 10.30
N ALA A 244 -16.28 26.89 9.46
CA ALA A 244 -15.52 25.68 9.74
C ALA A 244 -14.62 25.82 10.96
N LYS A 245 -14.04 27.00 11.21
CA LYS A 245 -13.22 27.31 12.39
C LYS A 245 -14.03 27.23 13.69
N GLU A 246 -15.19 27.86 13.75
CA GLU A 246 -16.07 27.82 14.93
C GLU A 246 -16.47 26.38 15.26
N GLU A 247 -16.87 25.63 14.24
CA GLU A 247 -17.20 24.23 14.41
C GLU A 247 -15.98 23.40 14.83
N ARG A 248 -14.80 23.67 14.26
CA ARG A 248 -13.55 22.99 14.62
C ARG A 248 -13.17 23.18 16.09
N GLU A 249 -13.38 24.37 16.63
CA GLU A 249 -13.19 24.67 18.04
C GLU A 249 -14.21 23.91 18.92
N ARG A 250 -15.48 23.85 18.49
CA ARG A 250 -16.50 23.04 19.15
C ARG A 250 -16.13 21.56 19.16
N LEU A 251 -15.71 20.99 18.04
CA LEU A 251 -15.28 19.58 17.92
C LEU A 251 -14.04 19.29 18.78
N ASN A 252 -13.16 20.27 18.96
CA ASN A 252 -12.02 20.13 19.87
C ASN A 252 -12.42 19.99 21.35
N THR A 253 -13.67 20.26 21.73
CA THR A 253 -14.14 20.01 23.11
C THR A 253 -14.55 18.56 23.36
N LEU A 254 -14.70 17.75 22.31
CA LEU A 254 -15.09 16.36 22.43
C LEU A 254 -14.02 15.51 23.13
N SER A 255 -14.50 14.56 23.93
CA SER A 255 -13.65 13.56 24.56
C SER A 255 -13.18 12.51 23.56
N GLU A 256 -12.04 11.88 23.87
CA GLU A 256 -11.48 10.76 23.11
C GLU A 256 -12.51 9.65 22.83
N ASN A 257 -13.35 9.33 23.81
CA ASN A 257 -14.38 8.30 23.67
C ASN A 257 -15.55 8.73 22.77
N GLN A 258 -15.89 10.02 22.73
CA GLN A 258 -16.91 10.54 21.81
C GLN A 258 -16.40 10.49 20.37
N CYS A 259 -15.19 10.99 20.11
CA CYS A 259 -14.57 10.94 18.79
C CYS A 259 -14.44 9.50 18.27
N LYS A 260 -14.02 8.57 19.13
CA LYS A 260 -13.97 7.14 18.82
C LYS A 260 -15.31 6.58 18.33
N LYS A 261 -16.41 6.87 19.04
CA LYS A 261 -17.74 6.38 18.65
C LYS A 261 -18.18 6.94 17.31
N ILE A 262 -17.86 8.21 17.04
CA ILE A 262 -18.17 8.86 15.76
C ILE A 262 -17.39 8.18 14.63
N LEU A 263 -16.07 8.05 14.77
CA LEU A 263 -15.21 7.41 13.78
C LEU A 263 -15.65 5.99 13.44
N VAL A 264 -15.99 5.17 14.46
CA VAL A 264 -16.46 3.79 14.26
C VAL A 264 -17.74 3.75 13.42
N ARG A 265 -18.70 4.64 13.71
CA ARG A 265 -19.96 4.71 12.95
C ARG A 265 -19.73 5.18 11.52
N GLU A 266 -18.90 6.18 11.33
CA GLU A 266 -18.55 6.71 10.02
C GLU A 266 -17.86 5.67 9.14
N ILE A 267 -16.89 4.92 9.69
CA ILE A 267 -16.18 3.91 8.90
C ILE A 267 -17.07 2.71 8.57
N LEU A 268 -17.97 2.31 9.48
CA LEU A 268 -18.93 1.22 9.21
C LEU A 268 -19.93 1.64 8.13
N LYS A 269 -20.45 2.87 8.21
CA LYS A 269 -21.32 3.42 7.18
C LYS A 269 -20.62 3.50 5.82
N SER A 270 -19.34 3.88 5.80
CA SER A 270 -18.53 3.95 4.57
C SER A 270 -18.34 2.59 3.90
N VAL A 271 -18.43 1.48 4.64
CA VAL A 271 -18.39 0.12 4.08
C VAL A 271 -19.78 -0.50 3.92
N GLY A 272 -20.85 0.29 4.01
CA GLY A 272 -22.24 -0.17 3.82
C GLY A 272 -22.81 -0.97 5.00
N LEU A 273 -22.31 -0.78 6.22
CA LEU A 273 -22.84 -1.37 7.45
C LEU A 273 -23.49 -0.29 8.32
N ASP A 274 -24.75 -0.47 8.70
CA ASP A 274 -25.50 0.47 9.53
C ASP A 274 -25.21 0.29 11.03
N GLU A 275 -25.70 1.21 11.87
CA GLU A 275 -25.40 1.18 13.33
C GLU A 275 -25.96 -0.04 14.07
N SER A 276 -26.93 -0.78 13.51
CA SER A 276 -27.47 -2.00 14.14
C SER A 276 -26.42 -3.08 14.33
N VAL A 277 -25.32 -3.04 13.57
CA VAL A 277 -24.25 -4.03 13.66
C VAL A 277 -23.37 -3.89 14.89
N LEU A 278 -23.34 -2.72 15.54
CA LEU A 278 -22.35 -2.36 16.56
C LEU A 278 -22.29 -3.35 17.75
N ARG A 279 -23.45 -3.88 18.16
CA ARG A 279 -23.58 -4.80 19.30
C ARG A 279 -23.54 -6.27 18.93
N ARG A 280 -23.54 -6.59 17.64
CA ARG A 280 -23.49 -7.96 17.12
C ARG A 280 -22.06 -8.50 17.16
N TYR A 281 -21.93 -9.80 17.04
CA TYR A 281 -20.68 -10.55 17.05
C TYR A 281 -20.30 -11.00 15.63
N PRO A 282 -19.00 -11.15 15.31
CA PRO A 282 -18.54 -11.53 13.97
C PRO A 282 -19.20 -12.77 13.38
N LEU A 283 -19.47 -13.79 14.20
CA LEU A 283 -20.09 -15.05 13.78
C LEU A 283 -21.54 -14.88 13.28
N GLU A 284 -22.17 -13.75 13.55
CA GLU A 284 -23.53 -13.43 13.09
C GLU A 284 -23.57 -12.82 11.68
N PHE A 285 -22.42 -12.71 11.00
CA PHE A 285 -22.26 -12.04 9.70
C PHE A 285 -21.80 -13.01 8.62
N SER A 286 -22.18 -12.72 7.37
CA SER A 286 -21.63 -13.41 6.19
C SER A 286 -20.14 -13.10 5.99
N GLY A 287 -19.42 -13.93 5.23
CA GLY A 287 -17.99 -13.71 4.93
C GLY A 287 -17.70 -12.33 4.33
N GLY A 288 -18.57 -11.84 3.42
CA GLY A 288 -18.45 -10.49 2.87
C GLY A 288 -18.65 -9.38 3.90
N GLN A 289 -19.57 -9.54 4.84
CA GLN A 289 -19.77 -8.59 5.94
C GLN A 289 -18.61 -8.63 6.95
N GLN A 290 -18.08 -9.81 7.26
CA GLN A 290 -16.86 -9.95 8.07
C GLN A 290 -15.67 -9.28 7.40
N GLN A 291 -15.55 -9.39 6.08
CA GLN A 291 -14.52 -8.67 5.31
C GLN A 291 -14.68 -7.16 5.45
N ARG A 292 -15.89 -6.62 5.31
CA ARG A 292 -16.19 -5.19 5.52
C ARG A 292 -15.81 -4.73 6.94
N ILE A 293 -16.12 -5.52 7.96
CA ILE A 293 -15.70 -5.25 9.35
C ILE A 293 -14.16 -5.24 9.47
N GLY A 294 -13.48 -6.19 8.83
CA GLY A 294 -12.01 -6.25 8.78
C GLY A 294 -11.39 -5.03 8.11
N ILE A 295 -11.96 -4.59 6.98
CA ILE A 295 -11.58 -3.34 6.28
C ILE A 295 -11.77 -2.14 7.22
N SER A 296 -12.94 -2.02 7.87
CA SER A 296 -13.21 -0.92 8.81
C SER A 296 -12.19 -0.87 9.95
N ARG A 297 -11.85 -2.01 10.55
CA ARG A 297 -10.85 -2.10 11.62
C ARG A 297 -9.48 -1.58 11.18
N ALA A 298 -9.06 -1.91 9.96
CA ALA A 298 -7.77 -1.45 9.43
C ALA A 298 -7.79 0.04 9.08
N VAL A 299 -8.85 0.51 8.41
CA VAL A 299 -8.89 1.85 7.81
C VAL A 299 -9.25 2.95 8.81
N VAL A 300 -9.95 2.63 9.91
CA VAL A 300 -10.32 3.63 10.94
C VAL A 300 -9.11 4.34 11.54
N LEU A 301 -7.93 3.72 11.50
CA LEU A 301 -6.68 4.29 12.00
C LEU A 301 -6.02 5.29 11.05
N ARG A 302 -6.55 5.48 9.83
CA ARG A 302 -5.93 6.31 8.77
C ARG A 302 -4.48 5.92 8.47
N PRO A 303 -4.21 4.65 8.10
CA PRO A 303 -2.86 4.23 7.75
C PRO A 303 -2.34 4.98 6.52
N GLN A 304 -1.04 5.23 6.48
CA GLN A 304 -0.37 5.74 5.28
C GLN A 304 -0.14 4.63 4.25
N LEU A 305 0.02 3.38 4.70
CA LEU A 305 0.08 2.19 3.84
C LEU A 305 -0.91 1.13 4.34
N LEU A 306 -1.80 0.69 3.47
CA LEU A 306 -2.68 -0.46 3.69
C LEU A 306 -2.19 -1.66 2.87
N VAL A 307 -1.86 -2.76 3.52
CA VAL A 307 -1.55 -4.02 2.82
C VAL A 307 -2.80 -4.90 2.83
N ALA A 308 -3.37 -5.16 1.66
CA ALA A 308 -4.54 -6.02 1.52
C ALA A 308 -4.10 -7.37 0.94
N ASP A 309 -3.99 -8.39 1.80
CA ASP A 309 -3.51 -9.73 1.45
C ASP A 309 -4.68 -10.61 1.02
N GLU A 310 -4.90 -10.75 -0.30
CA GLU A 310 -6.00 -11.53 -0.89
C GLU A 310 -7.39 -11.22 -0.29
N PRO A 311 -7.78 -9.93 -0.17
CA PRO A 311 -8.96 -9.49 0.59
C PRO A 311 -10.31 -9.93 -0.02
N ILE A 312 -10.29 -10.54 -1.20
CA ILE A 312 -11.47 -10.95 -1.97
C ILE A 312 -11.48 -12.46 -2.28
N SER A 313 -10.42 -13.19 -1.96
CA SER A 313 -10.20 -14.57 -2.44
C SER A 313 -11.25 -15.58 -1.98
N ALA A 314 -11.83 -15.39 -0.79
CA ALA A 314 -12.81 -16.29 -0.19
C ALA A 314 -14.28 -15.88 -0.43
N LEU A 315 -14.54 -14.94 -1.35
CA LEU A 315 -15.85 -14.32 -1.56
C LEU A 315 -16.43 -14.65 -2.93
N ASP A 316 -17.77 -14.68 -3.02
CA ASP A 316 -18.48 -14.80 -4.30
C ASP A 316 -18.22 -13.59 -5.21
N VAL A 317 -18.21 -13.80 -6.53
CA VAL A 317 -17.86 -12.78 -7.55
C VAL A 317 -18.62 -11.46 -7.37
N SER A 318 -19.91 -11.51 -7.04
CA SER A 318 -20.73 -10.30 -6.82
C SER A 318 -20.29 -9.53 -5.56
N ILE A 319 -19.86 -10.23 -4.52
CA ILE A 319 -19.34 -9.63 -3.28
C ILE A 319 -17.93 -9.09 -3.51
N GLN A 320 -17.10 -9.77 -4.30
CA GLN A 320 -15.76 -9.29 -4.66
C GLN A 320 -15.84 -7.91 -5.34
N ALA A 321 -16.74 -7.73 -6.30
CA ALA A 321 -16.96 -6.44 -6.97
C ALA A 321 -17.40 -5.34 -5.98
N GLN A 322 -18.27 -5.66 -5.03
CA GLN A 322 -18.66 -4.71 -3.98
C GLN A 322 -17.49 -4.32 -3.09
N VAL A 323 -16.61 -5.27 -2.73
CA VAL A 323 -15.41 -4.99 -1.92
C VAL A 323 -14.41 -4.13 -2.70
N VAL A 324 -14.23 -4.37 -4.00
CA VAL A 324 -13.41 -3.51 -4.86
C VAL A 324 -13.92 -2.08 -4.88
N ASN A 325 -15.23 -1.87 -5.05
CA ASN A 325 -15.81 -0.53 -4.99
C ASN A 325 -15.57 0.15 -3.65
N ILE A 326 -15.69 -0.58 -2.54
CA ILE A 326 -15.36 -0.04 -1.21
C ILE A 326 -13.90 0.42 -1.15
N PHE A 327 -12.95 -0.35 -1.67
CA PHE A 327 -11.55 0.09 -1.68
C PHE A 327 -11.35 1.35 -2.53
N ASN A 328 -12.00 1.46 -3.69
CA ASN A 328 -11.94 2.68 -4.52
C ASN A 328 -12.53 3.88 -3.77
N ASP A 329 -13.70 3.73 -3.15
CA ASP A 329 -14.32 4.79 -2.35
C ASP A 329 -13.41 5.22 -1.18
N LEU A 330 -12.75 4.25 -0.52
CA LEU A 330 -11.84 4.52 0.60
C LEU A 330 -10.51 5.13 0.13
N LYS A 331 -10.00 4.72 -1.04
CA LYS A 331 -8.82 5.32 -1.68
C LYS A 331 -9.07 6.79 -1.94
N ASP A 332 -10.17 7.12 -2.60
CA ASP A 332 -10.51 8.49 -2.98
C ASP A 332 -10.82 9.35 -1.74
N LYS A 333 -11.57 8.79 -0.78
CA LYS A 333 -11.97 9.52 0.42
C LYS A 333 -10.80 9.80 1.37
N TYR A 334 -9.84 8.89 1.49
CA TYR A 334 -8.78 8.98 2.50
C TYR A 334 -7.35 9.04 1.94
N ASN A 335 -7.22 9.19 0.62
CA ASN A 335 -5.94 9.20 -0.11
C ASN A 335 -5.02 8.03 0.31
N LEU A 336 -5.61 6.83 0.40
CA LEU A 336 -4.90 5.65 0.88
C LEU A 336 -3.88 5.18 -0.15
N THR A 337 -2.70 4.81 0.32
CA THR A 337 -1.75 4.02 -0.47
C THR A 337 -1.97 2.55 -0.17
N ILE A 338 -2.19 1.73 -1.19
CA ILE A 338 -2.57 0.33 -1.01
C ILE A 338 -1.61 -0.59 -1.75
N LEU A 339 -1.04 -1.57 -1.04
CA LEU A 339 -0.48 -2.77 -1.65
C LEU A 339 -1.57 -3.82 -1.73
N PHE A 340 -2.14 -4.04 -2.91
CA PHE A 340 -3.23 -4.97 -3.12
C PHE A 340 -2.69 -6.30 -3.66
N ILE A 341 -2.69 -7.34 -2.83
CA ILE A 341 -2.19 -8.67 -3.20
C ILE A 341 -3.37 -9.50 -3.67
N ALA A 342 -3.26 -10.06 -4.88
CA ALA A 342 -4.26 -10.99 -5.41
C ALA A 342 -3.61 -12.08 -6.26
N HIS A 343 -4.37 -13.14 -6.54
CA HIS A 343 -3.98 -14.16 -7.52
C HIS A 343 -4.66 -13.96 -8.88
N ASP A 344 -5.78 -13.23 -8.93
CA ASP A 344 -6.54 -12.94 -10.16
C ASP A 344 -6.22 -11.52 -10.67
N LEU A 345 -5.70 -11.44 -11.90
CA LEU A 345 -5.36 -10.20 -12.57
C LEU A 345 -6.59 -9.32 -12.89
N ARG A 346 -7.77 -9.90 -13.19
CA ARG A 346 -8.96 -9.11 -13.57
C ARG A 346 -9.45 -8.26 -12.43
N MET A 347 -9.45 -8.79 -11.22
CA MET A 347 -9.89 -8.01 -10.05
C MET A 347 -8.90 -6.90 -9.70
N VAL A 348 -7.62 -7.13 -9.99
CA VAL A 348 -6.56 -6.15 -9.77
C VAL A 348 -6.63 -5.00 -10.78
N GLU A 349 -7.12 -5.26 -12.00
CA GLU A 349 -7.37 -4.25 -13.02
C GLU A 349 -8.33 -3.16 -12.53
N TYR A 350 -9.44 -3.53 -11.88
CA TYR A 350 -10.48 -2.58 -11.44
C TYR A 350 -10.10 -1.68 -10.26
N ILE A 351 -8.93 -1.88 -9.66
CA ILE A 351 -8.53 -1.20 -8.42
C ILE A 351 -7.12 -0.61 -8.48
N SER A 352 -6.22 -1.18 -9.28
CA SER A 352 -4.80 -0.83 -9.25
C SER A 352 -4.46 0.26 -10.24
N ASP A 353 -3.54 1.15 -9.86
CA ASP A 353 -2.92 2.10 -10.79
C ASP A 353 -1.74 1.44 -11.52
N ARG A 354 -1.03 0.55 -10.82
CA ARG A 354 0.12 -0.22 -11.33
C ARG A 354 0.02 -1.67 -10.92
N ILE A 355 0.58 -2.55 -11.74
CA ILE A 355 0.63 -3.99 -11.48
C ILE A 355 2.08 -4.46 -11.49
N ALA A 356 2.43 -5.27 -10.50
CA ALA A 356 3.70 -5.95 -10.30
C ALA A 356 3.45 -7.47 -10.31
N VAL A 357 4.02 -8.18 -11.27
CA VAL A 357 3.83 -9.63 -11.46
C VAL A 357 4.99 -10.39 -10.85
N MET A 358 4.69 -11.35 -9.98
CA MET A 358 5.66 -12.10 -9.19
C MET A 358 5.51 -13.61 -9.39
N ASN A 359 6.61 -14.31 -9.66
CA ASN A 359 6.68 -15.77 -9.72
C ASN A 359 7.83 -16.29 -8.87
N LYS A 360 7.57 -17.35 -8.07
CA LYS A 360 8.58 -18.06 -7.26
C LYS A 360 9.59 -17.14 -6.53
N GLY A 361 9.12 -16.03 -5.96
CA GLY A 361 9.96 -15.12 -5.20
C GLY A 361 10.60 -13.99 -5.99
N THR A 362 10.42 -13.92 -7.31
CA THR A 362 11.04 -12.95 -8.21
C THR A 362 9.99 -12.09 -8.91
N LEU A 363 10.24 -10.78 -8.99
CA LEU A 363 9.44 -9.85 -9.78
C LEU A 363 9.81 -10.00 -11.26
N LEU A 364 8.81 -10.21 -12.13
CA LEU A 364 9.01 -10.52 -13.54
C LEU A 364 8.58 -9.39 -14.48
N GLU A 365 7.55 -8.64 -14.10
CA GLU A 365 6.99 -7.59 -14.95
C GLU A 365 6.34 -6.55 -14.06
N ILE A 366 6.51 -5.27 -14.38
CA ILE A 366 5.89 -4.17 -13.63
C ILE A 366 5.54 -3.03 -14.57
N GLY A 367 4.36 -2.45 -14.39
CA GLY A 367 3.92 -1.34 -15.21
C GLY A 367 2.60 -0.75 -14.77
N SER A 368 2.08 0.19 -15.55
CA SER A 368 0.70 0.66 -15.41
C SER A 368 -0.28 -0.50 -15.62
N THR A 369 -1.42 -0.44 -14.95
CA THR A 369 -2.46 -1.47 -15.09
C THR A 369 -2.87 -1.67 -16.55
N GLU A 370 -3.03 -0.59 -17.31
CA GLU A 370 -3.41 -0.63 -18.72
C GLU A 370 -2.38 -1.43 -19.55
N GLU A 371 -1.10 -1.13 -19.39
CA GLU A 371 -0.01 -1.80 -20.11
C GLU A 371 0.09 -3.28 -19.76
N ILE A 372 0.05 -3.64 -18.47
CA ILE A 372 0.21 -5.02 -18.02
C ILE A 372 -0.97 -5.90 -18.47
N VAL A 373 -2.18 -5.35 -18.50
CA VAL A 373 -3.38 -6.11 -18.89
C VAL A 373 -3.50 -6.23 -20.41
N HIS A 374 -3.26 -5.16 -21.16
CA HIS A 374 -3.51 -5.14 -22.60
C HIS A 374 -2.29 -5.52 -23.44
N ASN A 375 -1.08 -5.22 -22.96
CA ASN A 375 0.19 -5.47 -23.65
C ASN A 375 1.15 -6.35 -22.83
N PRO A 376 0.71 -7.48 -22.21
CA PRO A 376 1.59 -8.33 -21.42
C PRO A 376 2.71 -8.93 -22.28
N LEU A 377 3.96 -8.83 -21.83
CA LEU A 377 5.10 -9.41 -22.55
C LEU A 377 5.59 -10.70 -21.93
N HIS A 378 5.77 -10.74 -20.61
CA HIS A 378 6.38 -11.91 -19.98
C HIS A 378 5.49 -13.15 -20.17
N PRO A 379 6.04 -14.32 -20.57
CA PRO A 379 5.25 -15.53 -20.81
C PRO A 379 4.37 -15.93 -19.62
N TYR A 380 4.91 -15.75 -18.40
CA TYR A 380 4.14 -15.91 -17.16
C TYR A 380 2.92 -14.99 -17.05
N THR A 381 3.08 -13.68 -17.27
CA THR A 381 1.98 -12.72 -17.20
C THR A 381 0.89 -13.05 -18.21
N ARG A 382 1.28 -13.42 -19.44
CA ARG A 382 0.36 -13.93 -20.46
C ARG A 382 -0.39 -15.17 -19.98
N SER A 383 0.30 -16.12 -19.35
CA SER A 383 -0.31 -17.33 -18.82
C SER A 383 -1.33 -17.06 -17.72
N LEU A 384 -1.09 -16.04 -16.87
CA LEU A 384 -2.03 -15.63 -15.83
C LEU A 384 -3.31 -15.03 -16.44
N LEU A 385 -3.18 -14.18 -17.47
CA LEU A 385 -4.33 -13.59 -18.17
C LEU A 385 -5.12 -14.64 -18.96
N ASP A 386 -4.42 -15.54 -19.65
CA ASP A 386 -5.01 -16.63 -20.43
C ASP A 386 -5.76 -17.66 -19.56
N ALA A 387 -5.38 -17.80 -18.28
CA ALA A 387 -6.04 -18.70 -17.35
C ALA A 387 -7.43 -18.21 -16.90
N VAL A 388 -7.79 -16.96 -17.19
CA VAL A 388 -9.06 -16.38 -16.76
C VAL A 388 -10.12 -16.51 -17.85
N PRO A 389 -11.29 -17.12 -17.58
CA PRO A 389 -12.34 -17.29 -18.59
C PRO A 389 -12.85 -15.92 -19.08
N SER A 390 -12.80 -15.68 -20.40
CA SER A 390 -13.45 -14.52 -21.04
C SER A 390 -14.71 -14.95 -21.79
N ILE A 391 -15.78 -14.16 -21.66
CA ILE A 391 -17.08 -14.42 -22.30
C ILE A 391 -16.96 -14.37 -23.83
N ASP A 392 -15.99 -13.61 -24.36
CA ASP A 392 -15.73 -13.41 -25.78
C ASP A 392 -14.69 -14.37 -26.38
N SER A 393 -14.24 -15.41 -25.66
CA SER A 393 -13.24 -16.35 -26.18
C SER A 393 -13.84 -17.41 -27.11
N ASP A 394 -14.09 -17.03 -28.36
CA ASP A 394 -14.12 -17.97 -29.49
C ASP A 394 -12.67 -18.42 -29.77
N LYS A 395 -12.15 -19.34 -28.95
CA LYS A 395 -11.02 -20.25 -29.27
C LYS A 395 -10.81 -21.23 -28.12
N GLY A 396 -11.17 -22.49 -28.39
CA GLY A 396 -10.84 -23.61 -27.51
C GLY A 396 -9.34 -23.73 -27.29
N SER A 397 -8.89 -23.46 -26.07
CA SER A 397 -8.01 -24.34 -25.31
C SER A 397 -7.90 -23.78 -23.89
N LEU A 398 -8.60 -24.41 -22.94
CA LEU A 398 -8.36 -24.26 -21.50
C LEU A 398 -6.98 -24.84 -21.07
N ILE A 399 -6.11 -25.13 -22.04
CA ILE A 399 -4.78 -25.70 -21.87
C ILE A 399 -3.82 -24.85 -22.73
N LYS A 400 -3.59 -23.60 -22.34
CA LYS A 400 -2.31 -22.95 -22.67
C LYS A 400 -1.33 -23.33 -21.56
N GLY A 401 -0.12 -23.73 -21.96
CA GLY A 401 0.83 -24.46 -21.11
C GLY A 401 1.16 -23.76 -19.79
N ILE A 402 1.40 -24.57 -18.75
CA ILE A 402 1.92 -24.12 -17.46
C ILE A 402 3.27 -23.45 -17.71
N TYR A 403 3.42 -22.20 -17.29
CA TYR A 403 4.70 -21.49 -17.39
C TYR A 403 5.76 -22.21 -16.53
N ASP A 404 6.87 -22.58 -17.15
CA ASP A 404 8.04 -23.12 -16.47
C ASP A 404 9.22 -22.15 -16.65
N PRO A 405 9.79 -21.60 -15.56
CA PRO A 405 10.99 -20.76 -15.65
C PRO A 405 12.19 -21.41 -16.35
N SER A 406 12.22 -22.73 -16.51
CA SER A 406 13.31 -23.44 -17.21
C SER A 406 13.44 -23.05 -18.69
N ILE A 407 12.38 -22.52 -19.32
CA ILE A 407 12.37 -22.11 -20.74
C ILE A 407 13.42 -21.04 -21.06
N HIS A 408 13.81 -20.25 -20.06
CA HIS A 408 14.74 -19.14 -20.22
C HIS A 408 16.21 -19.58 -20.26
N GLY A 409 16.54 -20.75 -19.70
CA GLY A 409 17.91 -21.26 -19.70
C GLY A 409 18.94 -20.35 -19.02
N TYR A 410 18.53 -19.51 -18.04
CA TYR A 410 19.44 -18.56 -17.39
C TYR A 410 20.61 -19.25 -16.68
N ASP A 411 21.84 -18.76 -16.92
CA ASP A 411 23.09 -19.25 -16.34
C ASP A 411 24.06 -18.10 -16.03
N GLU A 412 25.27 -18.38 -15.54
CA GLU A 412 26.25 -17.33 -15.15
C GLU A 412 26.57 -16.32 -16.26
N ASN A 413 26.45 -16.71 -17.54
CA ASN A 413 26.73 -15.88 -18.71
C ASN A 413 25.45 -15.35 -19.38
N HIS A 414 24.31 -16.01 -19.16
CA HIS A 414 23.00 -15.68 -19.71
C HIS A 414 22.06 -15.26 -18.56
N GLN A 415 22.19 -14.00 -18.12
CA GLN A 415 21.39 -13.45 -17.04
C GLN A 415 20.34 -12.47 -17.59
N PRO A 416 19.13 -12.42 -17.02
CA PRO A 416 18.13 -11.46 -17.42
C PRO A 416 18.51 -10.04 -16.99
N GLU A 417 17.93 -9.06 -17.66
CA GLU A 417 17.96 -7.65 -17.26
C GLU A 417 16.55 -7.05 -17.27
N TRP A 418 16.38 -5.92 -16.61
CA TRP A 418 15.17 -5.13 -16.74
C TRP A 418 15.21 -4.39 -18.06
N VAL A 419 14.36 -4.83 -19.00
CA VAL A 419 14.20 -4.19 -20.31
C VAL A 419 13.03 -3.22 -20.23
N LYS A 420 13.31 -1.95 -20.55
CA LYS A 420 12.30 -0.91 -20.67
C LYS A 420 11.51 -1.08 -21.96
N ILE A 421 10.20 -1.20 -21.85
CA ILE A 421 9.28 -1.24 -23.00
C ILE A 421 8.81 0.17 -23.32
N ASN A 422 8.39 0.89 -22.28
CA ASN A 422 8.09 2.32 -22.28
C ASN A 422 8.27 2.87 -20.84
N ASP A 423 8.00 4.16 -20.62
CA ASP A 423 8.15 4.79 -19.30
C ASP A 423 7.28 4.18 -18.19
N ASN A 424 6.24 3.42 -18.56
CA ASN A 424 5.29 2.81 -17.65
C ASN A 424 5.30 1.28 -17.70
N HIS A 425 6.31 0.63 -18.30
CA HIS A 425 6.33 -0.82 -18.47
C HIS A 425 7.75 -1.37 -18.58
N PHE A 426 8.09 -2.26 -17.65
CA PHE A 426 9.36 -2.97 -17.58
C PHE A 426 9.13 -4.47 -17.46
N VAL A 427 9.98 -5.23 -18.14
CA VAL A 427 9.94 -6.69 -18.11
C VAL A 427 11.33 -7.25 -17.82
N LEU A 428 11.37 -8.32 -17.03
CA LEU A 428 12.60 -9.05 -16.73
C LEU A 428 12.82 -10.12 -17.80
N GLY A 429 13.92 -10.03 -18.52
CA GLY A 429 14.30 -10.99 -19.56
C GLY A 429 15.61 -10.57 -20.21
N THR A 430 16.17 -11.43 -21.06
CA THR A 430 17.25 -10.97 -21.95
C THR A 430 16.68 -10.09 -23.06
N PRO A 431 17.45 -9.13 -23.62
CA PRO A 431 16.98 -8.31 -24.73
C PRO A 431 16.48 -9.13 -25.92
N GLU A 432 17.14 -10.26 -26.21
CA GLU A 432 16.75 -11.18 -27.29
C GLU A 432 15.40 -11.85 -27.03
N GLU A 433 15.12 -12.25 -25.79
CA GLU A 433 13.82 -12.82 -25.41
C GLU A 433 12.70 -11.77 -25.51
N VAL A 434 12.96 -10.56 -25.00
CA VAL A 434 11.96 -9.49 -24.99
C VAL A 434 11.57 -9.08 -26.41
N GLU A 435 12.53 -9.00 -27.34
CA GLU A 435 12.22 -8.75 -28.76
C GLU A 435 11.36 -9.89 -29.36
N LYS A 436 11.66 -11.16 -29.07
CA LYS A 436 10.81 -12.29 -29.50
C LYS A 436 9.39 -12.20 -28.94
N TRP A 437 9.25 -11.82 -27.66
CA TRP A 437 7.95 -11.67 -27.03
C TRP A 437 7.13 -10.53 -27.64
N LYS A 438 7.76 -9.42 -28.05
CA LYS A 438 7.10 -8.31 -28.77
C LYS A 438 6.58 -8.74 -30.14
N GLU A 439 7.31 -9.60 -30.85
CA GLU A 439 6.91 -10.16 -32.16
C GLU A 439 5.75 -11.17 -32.06
N GLY A 440 5.30 -11.52 -30.85
CA GLY A 440 4.25 -12.51 -30.62
C GLY A 440 4.74 -13.96 -30.74
N ASN A 441 6.05 -14.17 -30.93
CA ASN A 441 6.67 -15.49 -30.92
C ASN A 441 6.78 -15.98 -29.47
N LYS A 442 6.14 -17.12 -29.21
CA LYS A 442 6.09 -17.76 -27.88
C LYS A 442 7.36 -18.55 -27.58
#